data_AF-A0A261KJ78-F1
#
_entry.id   AF-A0A261KJ78-F1
#
_cell.length_a   1.000
_cell.length_b   1.000
_cell.length_c   1.000
_cell.angle_alpha   90.00
_cell.angle_beta   90.00
_cell.angle_gamma   90.00
#
_symmetry.space_group_name_H-M   'P 1'
#
loop_
_entity.id
_entity.type
_entity.pdbx_description
1 polymer ?
#
loop_
_entity_poly.entity_id
_entity_poly.type
_entity_poly.pdbx_seq_one_letter_code
_entity_poly.pdbx_strand_id
1 'polypeptide(L)'
;MTEESNLNPPQKLTELYREFYRANKKYNPKTNAVLKPIDVASKTILEADRSFAGENLINVVAAEVSKLMDRVHASTAEDRWIFKKREEEREAILKFASYFVKDVFYETFAGDRACIEGQKMNLIKDTCELIYRLEYTYYFCPCFDPNVKC
;
A
#
# COMPACT_ATOMS: atom_id res chain seq x y z
N MET A 1 8.83 28.70 4.29
CA MET A 1 8.83 27.35 3.67
C MET A 1 7.60 26.67 4.19
N THR A 2 6.62 26.47 3.31
CA THR A 2 5.28 25.98 3.65
C THR A 2 5.34 24.52 4.05
N GLU A 3 4.83 24.19 5.23
CA GLU A 3 4.63 22.82 5.73
C GLU A 3 3.73 22.07 4.74
N GLU A 4 4.34 21.29 3.85
CA GLU A 4 3.63 20.40 2.96
C GLU A 4 3.03 19.27 3.80
N SER A 5 1.79 19.50 4.24
CA SER A 5 0.81 18.54 4.72
C SER A 5 1.38 17.36 5.53
N ASN A 6 1.15 17.36 6.84
CA ASN A 6 1.08 16.14 7.65
C ASN A 6 -0.04 15.21 7.10
N LEU A 7 0.16 14.64 5.91
CA LEU A 7 -0.64 13.55 5.39
C LEU A 7 -0.40 12.39 6.34
N ASN A 8 -1.47 11.90 6.97
CA ASN A 8 -1.38 10.78 7.89
C ASN A 8 -0.76 9.59 7.13
N PRO A 9 0.26 8.90 7.68
CA PRO A 9 0.93 7.78 7.01
C PRO A 9 -0.01 6.76 6.34
N PRO A 10 -1.18 6.42 6.92
CA PRO A 10 -2.16 5.54 6.27
C PRO A 10 -2.74 6.05 4.94
N GLN A 11 -2.98 7.37 4.80
CA GLN A 11 -3.53 7.95 3.57
C GLN A 11 -2.54 7.81 2.42
N LYS A 12 -1.31 8.28 2.64
CA LYS A 12 -0.25 8.22 1.63
C LYS A 12 0.10 6.78 1.26
N LEU A 13 0.16 5.87 2.24
CA LEU A 13 0.33 4.44 1.95
C LEU A 13 -0.76 3.92 1.02
N THR A 14 -2.01 4.25 1.34
CA THR A 14 -3.18 3.80 0.58
C THR A 14 -3.18 4.33 -0.85
N GLU A 15 -2.82 5.59 -1.05
CA GLU A 15 -2.62 6.17 -2.39
C GLU A 15 -1.55 5.39 -3.17
N LEU A 16 -0.36 5.23 -2.59
CA LEU A 16 0.80 4.66 -3.26
C LEU A 16 0.59 3.21 -3.69
N TYR A 17 0.10 2.33 -2.80
CA TYR A 17 -0.10 0.94 -3.22
C TYR A 17 -1.28 0.78 -4.18
N ARG A 18 -2.26 1.68 -4.14
CA ARG A 18 -3.39 1.67 -5.08
C ARG A 18 -3.02 2.10 -6.47
N GLU A 19 -1.83 2.67 -6.71
CA GLU A 19 -1.35 2.96 -8.07
C GLU A 19 -1.02 1.68 -8.85
N PHE A 20 -0.57 0.62 -8.17
CA PHE A 20 -0.19 -0.64 -8.83
C PHE A 20 -1.05 -1.85 -8.44
N TYR A 21 -1.68 -1.84 -7.27
CA TYR A 21 -2.41 -3.00 -6.73
C TYR A 21 -3.88 -2.69 -6.42
N ARG A 22 -4.78 -3.61 -6.82
CA ARG A 22 -6.20 -3.60 -6.43
C ARG A 22 -6.64 -4.97 -5.90
N ALA A 23 -7.42 -4.96 -4.82
CA ALA A 23 -8.04 -6.16 -4.30
C ALA A 23 -9.22 -6.57 -5.18
N ASN A 24 -9.26 -7.83 -5.60
CA ASN A 24 -10.38 -8.34 -6.39
C ASN A 24 -11.60 -8.54 -5.50
N LYS A 25 -12.58 -7.67 -5.72
CA LYS A 25 -14.04 -7.87 -5.69
C LYS A 25 -14.68 -6.49 -5.75
N LYS A 26 -15.47 -6.24 -6.80
CA LYS A 26 -16.07 -4.93 -7.13
C LYS A 26 -16.87 -4.28 -5.99
N TYR A 27 -17.44 -5.07 -5.07
CA TYR A 27 -18.38 -4.60 -4.05
C TYR A 27 -17.99 -4.85 -2.59
N ASN A 28 -17.07 -5.79 -2.30
CA ASN A 28 -16.61 -6.02 -0.94
C ASN A 28 -15.27 -6.81 -0.92
N PRO A 29 -14.13 -6.13 -1.08
CA PRO A 29 -12.85 -6.79 -0.97
C PRO A 29 -12.60 -7.26 0.48
N LYS A 30 -12.02 -8.45 0.63
CA LYS A 30 -11.62 -8.95 1.95
C LYS A 30 -10.46 -8.09 2.47
N THR A 31 -10.43 -7.81 3.76
CA THR A 31 -9.37 -7.02 4.44
C THR A 31 -7.97 -7.52 4.09
N ASN A 32 -7.76 -8.83 4.15
CA ASN A 32 -6.49 -9.49 3.83
C ASN A 32 -6.08 -9.37 2.35
N ALA A 33 -7.00 -9.05 1.46
CA ALA A 33 -6.71 -8.76 0.06
C ALA A 33 -6.34 -7.28 -0.09
N VAL A 34 -7.06 -6.36 0.55
CA VAL A 34 -6.78 -4.91 0.49
C VAL A 34 -5.37 -4.61 1.01
N LEU A 35 -5.01 -5.16 2.15
CA LEU A 35 -3.76 -4.85 2.85
C LEU A 35 -2.56 -5.66 2.34
N LYS A 36 -2.72 -6.42 1.25
CA LYS A 36 -1.70 -7.38 0.80
C LYS A 36 -0.32 -6.75 0.54
N PRO A 37 -0.21 -5.57 -0.11
CA PRO A 37 1.09 -4.92 -0.29
C PRO A 37 1.74 -4.51 1.04
N ILE A 38 0.95 -4.03 2.00
CA ILE A 38 1.42 -3.65 3.35
C ILE A 38 1.90 -4.88 4.12
N ASP A 39 1.16 -5.99 4.04
CA ASP A 39 1.54 -7.24 4.70
C ASP A 39 2.85 -7.80 4.16
N VAL A 40 3.05 -7.77 2.84
CA VAL A 40 4.30 -8.20 2.21
C VAL A 40 5.46 -7.30 2.63
N ALA A 41 5.29 -5.98 2.60
CA ALA A 41 6.34 -5.05 3.02
C ALA A 41 6.70 -5.23 4.50
N SER A 42 5.69 -5.33 5.38
CA SER A 42 5.87 -5.56 6.82
C SER A 42 6.64 -6.85 7.08
N LYS A 43 6.19 -7.96 6.47
CA LYS A 43 6.84 -9.26 6.59
C LYS A 43 8.29 -9.22 6.11
N THR A 44 8.54 -8.51 5.00
CA THR A 44 9.89 -8.35 4.46
C THR A 44 10.82 -7.64 5.42
N ILE A 45 10.38 -6.57 6.09
CA ILE A 45 11.23 -5.88 7.08
C ILE A 45 11.52 -6.78 8.29
N LEU A 46 10.55 -7.57 8.74
CA LEU A 46 10.71 -8.50 9.86
C LEU A 46 11.70 -9.62 9.55
N GLU A 47 11.64 -10.17 8.34
CA GLU A 47 12.49 -11.29 7.90
C GLU A 47 13.84 -10.85 7.32
N ALA A 48 13.97 -9.59 6.90
CA ALA A 48 15.20 -9.06 6.32
C ALA A 48 16.35 -9.07 7.32
N ASP A 49 17.55 -9.41 6.82
CA ASP A 49 18.79 -9.33 7.58
C ASP A 49 18.99 -7.94 8.20
N ARG A 50 19.52 -7.89 9.42
CA ARG A 50 19.79 -6.64 10.16
C ARG A 50 20.83 -5.75 9.48
N SER A 51 21.65 -6.31 8.61
CA SER A 51 22.60 -5.58 7.77
C SER A 51 21.94 -4.75 6.67
N PHE A 52 20.69 -5.06 6.28
CA PHE A 52 19.94 -4.24 5.35
C PHE A 52 19.39 -2.99 6.05
N ALA A 53 19.88 -1.82 5.64
CA ALA A 53 19.44 -0.52 6.10
C ALA A 53 19.33 0.46 4.93
N GLY A 54 18.56 1.54 5.13
CA GLY A 54 18.41 2.61 4.14
C GLY A 54 17.99 2.09 2.75
N GLU A 55 18.74 2.43 1.71
CA GLU A 55 18.44 2.05 0.33
C GLU A 55 18.44 0.54 0.09
N ASN A 56 19.31 -0.21 0.76
CA ASN A 56 19.32 -1.65 0.61
C ASN A 56 18.00 -2.26 1.09
N LEU A 57 17.49 -1.81 2.23
CA LEU A 57 16.20 -2.27 2.75
C LEU A 57 15.04 -1.89 1.83
N ILE A 58 15.07 -0.70 1.24
CA ILE A 58 14.10 -0.27 0.21
C ILE A 58 14.10 -1.23 -0.97
N ASN A 59 15.29 -1.59 -1.47
CA ASN A 59 15.43 -2.50 -2.61
C ASN A 59 14.90 -3.91 -2.29
N VAL A 60 15.14 -4.42 -1.08
CA VAL A 60 14.59 -5.72 -0.65
C VAL A 60 13.07 -5.68 -0.60
N VAL A 61 12.49 -4.63 0.00
CA VAL A 61 11.02 -4.45 0.05
C VAL A 61 10.43 -4.33 -1.36
N ALA A 62 11.03 -3.51 -2.23
CA ALA A 62 10.58 -3.35 -3.61
C ALA A 62 10.62 -4.68 -4.39
N ALA A 63 11.64 -5.50 -4.18
CA ALA A 63 11.76 -6.82 -4.81
C ALA A 63 10.64 -7.77 -4.37
N GLU A 64 10.33 -7.84 -3.08
CA GLU A 64 9.25 -8.72 -2.56
C GLU A 64 7.85 -8.26 -2.99
N VAL A 65 7.62 -6.95 -3.06
CA VAL A 65 6.38 -6.38 -3.61
C VAL A 65 6.28 -6.64 -5.12
N SER A 66 7.39 -6.60 -5.86
CA SER A 66 7.41 -6.94 -7.29
C SER A 66 7.02 -8.41 -7.50
N LYS A 67 7.54 -9.33 -6.66
CA LYS A 67 7.13 -10.75 -6.66
C LYS A 67 5.64 -10.94 -6.32
N LEU A 68 5.04 -10.06 -5.51
CA LEU A 68 3.59 -10.05 -5.32
C LEU A 68 2.89 -9.72 -6.64
N MET A 69 3.33 -8.68 -7.35
CA MET A 69 2.73 -8.27 -8.62
C MET A 69 2.89 -9.32 -9.73
N ASP A 70 4.04 -9.98 -9.83
CA ASP A 70 4.24 -11.09 -10.77
C ASP A 70 3.20 -12.21 -10.56
N ARG A 71 2.89 -12.54 -9.30
CA ARG A 71 1.84 -13.51 -8.97
C ARG A 71 0.44 -12.99 -9.29
N VAL A 72 0.20 -11.69 -9.10
CA VAL A 72 -1.07 -11.05 -9.46
C VAL A 72 -1.28 -11.13 -10.98
N HIS A 73 -0.28 -10.76 -11.77
CA HIS A 73 -0.29 -10.86 -13.24
C HIS A 73 -0.49 -12.30 -13.72
N ALA A 74 0.18 -13.26 -13.07
CA ALA A 74 0.05 -14.68 -13.42
C ALA A 74 -1.34 -15.26 -13.06
N SER A 75 -2.09 -14.64 -12.14
CA SER A 75 -3.30 -15.23 -11.58
C SER A 75 -4.55 -15.12 -12.46
N THR A 76 -4.47 -14.62 -13.70
CA THR A 76 -5.61 -14.41 -14.64
C THR A 76 -6.82 -13.65 -14.05
N ALA A 77 -6.68 -13.10 -12.85
CA ALA A 77 -7.73 -12.39 -12.14
C ALA A 77 -7.75 -10.96 -12.67
N GLU A 78 -8.52 -10.76 -13.74
CA GLU A 78 -8.79 -9.46 -14.35
C GLU A 78 -9.15 -8.42 -13.25
N ASP A 79 -8.68 -7.18 -13.46
CA ASP A 79 -8.89 -5.99 -12.63
C ASP A 79 -8.08 -5.84 -11.31
N ARG A 80 -6.96 -6.56 -11.15
CA ARG A 80 -6.06 -6.41 -9.96
C ARG A 80 -4.85 -5.49 -10.16
N TRP A 81 -4.54 -5.10 -11.38
CA TRP A 81 -3.39 -4.25 -11.72
C TRP A 81 -3.84 -3.10 -12.63
N ILE A 82 -3.15 -1.97 -12.55
CA ILE A 82 -3.55 -0.72 -13.24
C ILE A 82 -2.64 -0.43 -14.42
N PHE A 83 -1.33 -0.61 -14.24
CA PHE A 83 -0.35 -0.29 -15.27
C PHE A 83 -0.34 -1.33 -16.39
N LYS A 84 -0.25 -0.84 -17.63
CA LYS A 84 -0.02 -1.67 -18.82
C LYS A 84 1.48 -1.84 -19.11
N LYS A 85 2.31 -0.89 -18.66
CA LYS A 85 3.77 -0.95 -18.83
C LYS A 85 4.44 -1.37 -17.53
N ARG A 86 5.32 -2.37 -17.61
CA ARG A 86 6.06 -2.88 -16.45
C ARG A 86 6.99 -1.85 -15.80
N GLU A 87 7.56 -0.92 -16.58
CA GLU A 87 8.48 0.08 -16.00
C GLU A 87 7.74 1.07 -15.09
N GLU A 88 6.55 1.54 -15.51
CA GLU A 88 5.70 2.43 -14.71
C GLU A 88 5.26 1.73 -13.41
N GLU A 89 4.93 0.43 -13.48
CA GLU A 89 4.63 -0.39 -12.29
C GLU A 89 5.83 -0.50 -11.35
N ARG A 90 7.02 -0.73 -11.90
CA ARG A 90 8.26 -0.82 -11.12
C ARG A 90 8.58 0.49 -10.40
N GLU A 91 8.38 1.63 -11.05
CA GLU A 91 8.54 2.94 -10.43
C GLU A 91 7.52 3.17 -9.30
N ALA A 92 6.26 2.81 -9.51
CA ALA A 92 5.22 2.92 -8.47
C ALA A 92 5.53 2.03 -7.26
N ILE A 93 5.99 0.79 -7.49
CA ILE A 93 6.43 -0.12 -6.43
C ILE A 93 7.62 0.46 -5.67
N LEU A 94 8.60 1.05 -6.36
CA LEU A 94 9.77 1.65 -5.73
C LEU A 94 9.38 2.87 -4.87
N LYS A 95 8.45 3.72 -5.34
CA LYS A 95 7.91 4.84 -4.55
C LYS A 95 7.23 4.35 -3.28
N PHE A 96 6.39 3.31 -3.40
CA PHE A 96 5.75 2.68 -2.24
C PHE A 96 6.77 2.12 -1.26
N ALA A 97 7.76 1.35 -1.73
CA ALA A 97 8.80 0.76 -0.89
C ALA A 97 9.64 1.83 -0.19
N SER A 98 10.01 2.89 -0.91
CA SER A 98 10.76 4.02 -0.35
C SER A 98 9.98 4.69 0.78
N TYR A 99 8.70 4.99 0.57
CA TYR A 99 7.84 5.62 1.59
C TYR A 99 7.62 4.70 2.79
N PHE A 100 7.37 3.41 2.55
CA PHE A 100 7.18 2.44 3.63
C PHE A 100 8.41 2.30 4.52
N VAL A 101 9.62 2.33 3.94
CA VAL A 101 10.85 2.21 4.73
C VAL A 101 11.22 3.54 5.39
N LYS A 102 11.21 4.65 4.66
CA LYS A 102 11.65 5.95 5.21
C LYS A 102 10.62 6.50 6.19
N ASP A 103 9.41 6.76 5.73
CA ASP A 103 8.40 7.49 6.51
C ASP A 103 7.68 6.59 7.52
N VAL A 104 7.38 5.34 7.15
CA VAL A 104 6.64 4.44 8.05
C VAL A 104 7.59 3.73 9.01
N PHE A 105 8.63 3.08 8.50
CA PHE A 105 9.53 2.32 9.37
C PHE A 105 10.50 3.21 10.15
N TYR A 106 11.25 4.11 9.49
CA TYR A 106 12.22 4.95 10.20
C TYR A 106 11.57 6.13 10.93
N GLU A 107 10.70 6.91 10.31
CA GLU A 107 10.12 8.09 10.99
C GLU A 107 9.02 7.70 12.00
N THR A 108 8.06 6.85 11.61
CA THR A 108 6.92 6.52 12.50
C THR A 108 7.28 5.48 13.57
N PHE A 109 8.12 4.49 13.23
CA PHE A 109 8.50 3.41 14.13
C PHE A 109 9.93 3.51 14.66
N ALA A 110 10.69 4.57 14.35
CA ALA A 110 12.08 4.74 14.78
C ALA A 110 12.99 3.56 14.39
N GLY A 111 12.65 2.83 13.32
CA GLY A 111 13.35 1.62 12.89
C GLY A 111 13.13 0.40 13.80
N ASP A 112 12.17 0.43 14.72
CA ASP A 112 11.86 -0.67 15.62
C ASP A 112 10.96 -1.72 14.95
N ARG A 113 11.51 -2.92 14.72
CA ARG A 113 10.79 -4.05 14.15
C ARG A 113 9.66 -4.54 15.06
N ALA A 114 9.78 -4.42 16.39
CA ALA A 114 8.71 -4.82 17.30
C ALA A 114 7.44 -3.98 17.12
N CYS A 115 7.59 -2.72 16.69
CA CYS A 115 6.47 -1.85 16.37
C CYS A 115 5.69 -2.31 15.11
N ILE A 116 6.34 -3.02 14.18
CA ILE A 116 5.70 -3.59 12.98
C ILE A 116 4.80 -4.78 13.34
N GLU A 117 5.18 -5.60 14.32
CA GLU A 117 4.32 -6.68 14.84
C GLU A 117 3.32 -6.20 15.89
N GLY A 118 3.49 -4.96 16.36
CA GLY A 118 2.72 -4.38 17.45
C GLY A 118 1.40 -3.73 17.03
N GLN A 119 0.69 -3.25 18.05
CA GLN A 119 -0.63 -2.60 17.91
C GLN A 119 -0.61 -1.38 16.96
N LYS A 120 0.51 -0.64 16.90
CA LYS A 120 0.61 0.54 16.04
C LYS A 120 0.49 0.20 14.56
N MET A 121 1.11 -0.90 14.09
CA MET A 121 0.96 -1.34 12.71
C MET A 121 -0.48 -1.79 12.41
N ASN A 122 -1.14 -2.45 13.36
CA ASN A 122 -2.56 -2.82 13.21
C ASN A 122 -3.44 -1.59 13.05
N LEU A 123 -3.19 -0.51 13.81
CA LEU A 123 -3.92 0.74 13.65
C LEU A 123 -3.73 1.38 12.27
N ILE A 124 -2.49 1.37 11.74
CA ILE A 124 -2.22 1.84 10.37
C ILE A 124 -3.00 1.00 9.36
N LYS A 125 -2.95 -0.33 9.50
CA LYS A 125 -3.67 -1.27 8.63
C LYS A 125 -5.18 -1.06 8.65
N ASP A 126 -5.79 -0.93 9.82
CA ASP A 126 -7.22 -0.69 9.99
C ASP A 126 -7.63 0.64 9.35
N THR A 127 -6.79 1.67 9.50
CA THR A 127 -7.00 2.98 8.88
C THR A 127 -6.86 2.92 7.35
N CYS A 128 -5.86 2.21 6.83
CA CYS A 128 -5.69 1.98 5.40
C CYS A 128 -6.88 1.22 4.81
N GLU A 129 -7.40 0.21 5.52
CA GLU A 129 -8.60 -0.51 5.10
C GLU A 129 -9.81 0.43 5.02
N LEU A 130 -10.03 1.25 6.06
CA LEU A 130 -11.12 2.20 6.11
C LEU A 130 -11.04 3.19 4.93
N ILE A 131 -9.87 3.77 4.68
CA ILE A 131 -9.64 4.71 3.57
C ILE A 131 -9.91 4.02 2.23
N TYR A 132 -9.38 2.81 2.04
CA TYR A 132 -9.59 2.03 0.81
C TYR A 132 -11.08 1.79 0.56
N ARG A 133 -11.85 1.45 1.60
CA ARG A 133 -13.30 1.23 1.52
C ARG A 133 -14.09 2.52 1.26
N LEU A 134 -13.74 3.60 1.96
CA LEU A 134 -14.38 4.91 1.79
C LEU A 134 -14.27 5.37 0.34
N GLU A 135 -13.08 5.31 -0.24
CA GLU A 135 -12.87 5.65 -1.63
C GLU A 135 -13.69 4.76 -2.58
N TYR A 136 -13.88 3.47 -2.28
CA TYR A 136 -14.79 2.62 -3.04
C TYR A 136 -16.25 3.09 -2.99
N THR A 137 -16.74 3.52 -1.82
CA THR A 137 -18.12 4.02 -1.65
C THR A 137 -18.39 5.33 -2.38
N TYR A 138 -17.42 6.25 -2.48
CA TYR A 138 -17.64 7.54 -3.16
C TYR A 138 -17.76 7.42 -4.69
N TYR A 139 -17.14 6.42 -5.31
CA TYR A 139 -17.26 6.18 -6.76
C TYR A 139 -18.43 5.25 -7.15
N PHE A 140 -19.15 4.67 -6.18
CA PHE A 140 -20.22 3.68 -6.42
C PHE A 140 -21.53 3.96 -5.67
N CYS A 141 -21.71 5.13 -5.05
CA CYS A 141 -23.02 5.55 -4.56
C CYS A 141 -23.89 6.02 -5.75
N PRO A 142 -24.91 5.27 -6.19
CA PRO A 142 -25.80 5.73 -7.26
C PRO A 142 -26.62 6.97 -6.87
N CYS A 143 -26.61 7.36 -5.59
CA CYS A 143 -27.28 8.55 -5.07
C CYS A 143 -26.39 9.81 -5.03
N PHE A 144 -25.11 9.70 -5.40
CA PHE A 144 -24.18 10.85 -5.44
C PHE A 144 -23.52 10.94 -6.81
N ASP A 145 -24.34 10.90 -7.86
CA ASP A 145 -23.91 11.34 -9.19
C ASP A 145 -24.12 12.87 -9.25
N PRO A 146 -23.07 13.70 -9.38
CA PRO A 146 -23.21 15.15 -9.47
C PRO A 146 -23.97 15.61 -10.73
N ASN A 147 -24.29 14.71 -11.67
CA ASN A 147 -25.14 14.98 -12.82
C ASN A 147 -26.60 14.51 -12.67
N VAL A 148 -26.96 13.85 -11.58
CA VAL A 148 -28.36 13.50 -11.29
C VAL A 148 -28.92 14.57 -10.36
N LYS A 149 -29.65 15.54 -10.95
CA LYS A 149 -30.42 16.52 -10.19
C LYS A 149 -31.54 15.79 -9.41
N CYS A 150 -31.55 15.98 -8.09
CA CYS A 150 -32.71 15.70 -7.25
C CYS A 150 -33.94 16.50 -7.70
#